data_AF-A0A958QZT4-F1
#
_entry.id   AF-A0A958QZT4-F1
#
_cell.length_a   1.000
_cell.length_b   1.000
_cell.length_c   1.000
_cell.angle_alpha   90.00
_cell.angle_beta   90.00
_cell.angle_gamma   90.00
#
_symmetry.space_group_name_H-M   'P 1'
#
loop_
_entity.id
_entity.type
_entity.pdbx_description
1 polymer ?
#
loop_
_entity_poly.entity_id
_entity_poly.type
_entity_poly.pdbx_seq_one_letter_code
_entity_poly.pdbx_strand_id
1 'polypeptide(L)'
;MIPVILSGGSGTRLWPVSRASYPKQFCEFYDQSFLRNSIQRLKYFGSPYILTLESMRPLSIRSLAEEGFGPEYVISEPLGKNTAPAVALLCHQLRNQGKQDEIVGIFPADHLIIDNEGFQKAVELAIDCAEANKVVTLGIRPTQASTGYGYIEVSEETVEERGELRAHKVKGFSE
;
A
#
# COMPACT_ATOMS: atom_id res chain seq x y z
N MET A 1 5.37 -3.85 -12.07
CA MET A 1 4.36 -3.90 -11.00
C MET A 1 3.53 -2.61 -11.06
N ILE A 2 2.24 -2.68 -10.79
CA ILE A 2 1.35 -1.53 -10.57
C ILE A 2 1.30 -1.24 -9.06
N PRO A 3 1.97 -0.20 -8.55
CA PRO A 3 1.86 0.17 -7.14
C PRO A 3 0.52 0.88 -6.88
N VAL A 4 -0.17 0.49 -5.81
CA VAL A 4 -1.45 1.08 -5.43
C VAL A 4 -1.45 1.47 -3.96
N ILE A 5 -1.81 2.72 -3.70
CA ILE A 5 -1.90 3.32 -2.39
C ILE A 5 -3.36 3.31 -1.92
N LEU A 6 -3.64 2.65 -0.80
CA LEU A 6 -4.95 2.67 -0.13
C LEU A 6 -5.08 3.93 0.74
N SER A 7 -5.95 4.85 0.34
CA SER A 7 -6.21 6.15 0.97
C SER A 7 -7.69 6.32 1.37
N GLY A 8 -8.31 5.28 1.93
CA GLY A 8 -9.73 5.29 2.32
C GLY A 8 -10.03 5.61 3.79
N GLY A 9 -9.00 5.70 4.64
CA GLY A 9 -9.20 5.84 6.09
C GLY A 9 -9.64 7.25 6.52
N SER A 10 -10.66 7.34 7.38
CA SER A 10 -11.12 8.60 8.00
C SER A 10 -10.17 9.16 9.06
N GLY A 11 -9.12 8.43 9.43
CA GLY A 11 -8.03 8.94 10.27
C GLY A 11 -8.39 9.26 11.71
N THR A 12 -9.53 8.82 12.25
CA THR A 12 -10.07 9.21 13.58
C THR A 12 -9.12 9.05 14.79
N ARG A 13 -8.03 8.27 14.65
CA ARG A 13 -7.02 8.05 15.69
C ARG A 13 -6.00 9.20 15.86
N LEU A 14 -5.92 10.14 14.92
CA LEU A 14 -5.00 11.30 14.98
C LEU A 14 -5.74 12.62 15.25
N TRP A 15 -6.89 12.56 15.88
CA TRP A 15 -7.59 13.74 16.36
C TRP A 15 -6.72 14.48 17.41
N PRO A 16 -6.55 15.82 17.36
CA PRO A 16 -7.27 16.81 16.54
C PRO A 16 -6.61 17.16 15.19
N VAL A 17 -5.49 16.53 14.83
CA VAL A 17 -4.74 16.79 13.58
C VAL A 17 -5.52 16.29 12.36
N SER A 18 -6.18 15.13 12.47
CA SER A 18 -7.09 14.61 11.44
C SER A 18 -8.53 15.12 11.64
N ARG A 19 -9.12 15.73 10.61
CA ARG A 19 -10.56 16.06 10.55
C ARG A 19 -11.24 15.18 9.50
N ALA A 20 -12.56 15.02 9.57
CA ALA A 20 -13.32 14.30 8.54
C ALA A 20 -13.12 14.89 7.12
N SER A 21 -12.84 16.20 7.04
CA SER A 21 -12.50 16.92 5.80
C SER A 21 -11.00 16.92 5.46
N TYR A 22 -10.13 16.50 6.38
CA TYR A 22 -8.67 16.45 6.19
C TYR A 22 -8.07 15.26 6.96
N PRO A 23 -8.20 14.05 6.42
CA PRO A 23 -7.77 12.85 7.10
C PRO A 23 -6.25 12.73 7.15
N LYS A 24 -5.78 11.91 8.09
CA LYS A 24 -4.38 11.87 8.54
C LYS A 24 -3.33 11.72 7.44
N GLN A 25 -3.66 11.01 6.37
CA GLN A 25 -2.74 10.75 5.26
C GLN A 25 -2.37 12.03 4.50
N PHE A 26 -3.16 13.09 4.62
CA PHE A 26 -2.90 14.41 4.06
C PHE A 26 -2.22 15.36 5.06
N CYS A 27 -2.11 14.99 6.33
CA CYS A 27 -1.44 15.81 7.34
C CYS A 27 0.08 15.76 7.12
N GLU A 28 0.72 16.93 7.14
CA GLU A 28 2.17 17.05 7.07
C GLU A 28 2.83 16.42 8.31
N PHE A 29 3.80 15.53 8.08
CA PHE A 29 4.62 14.92 9.11
C PHE A 29 6.08 14.99 8.63
N TYR A 30 6.88 15.84 9.27
CA TYR A 30 8.22 16.23 8.79
C TYR A 30 8.19 16.79 7.35
N ASP A 31 7.51 17.93 7.16
CA ASP A 31 7.46 18.73 5.92
C ASP A 31 6.72 18.12 4.72
N GLN A 32 6.23 16.88 4.79
CA GLN A 32 5.45 16.23 3.72
C GLN A 32 4.33 15.34 4.28
N SER A 33 3.24 15.16 3.53
CA SER A 33 2.15 14.28 3.95
C SER A 33 2.53 12.79 3.83
N PHE A 34 1.93 11.92 4.64
CA PHE A 34 2.15 10.47 4.56
C PHE A 34 1.83 9.91 3.16
N LEU A 35 0.79 10.45 2.53
CA LEU A 35 0.41 10.08 1.17
C LEU A 35 1.53 10.47 0.18
N ARG A 36 2.06 11.69 0.27
CA ARG A 36 3.14 12.16 -0.61
C ARG A 36 4.41 11.33 -0.43
N ASN A 37 4.79 11.03 0.82
CA ASN A 37 5.91 10.12 1.12
C ASN A 37 5.69 8.74 0.48
N SER A 38 4.45 8.21 0.52
CA SER A 38 4.12 6.94 -0.11
C SER A 38 4.18 7.00 -1.64
N ILE A 39 3.71 8.08 -2.27
CA ILE A 39 3.83 8.30 -3.73
C ILE A 39 5.31 8.33 -4.15
N GLN A 40 6.14 9.11 -3.44
CA GLN A 40 7.57 9.21 -3.72
C GLN A 40 8.32 7.89 -3.56
N ARG A 41 7.96 7.11 -2.55
CA ARG A 41 8.56 5.79 -2.33
C ARG A 41 8.15 4.79 -3.42
N LEU A 42 6.89 4.84 -3.86
CA LEU A 42 6.33 3.86 -4.80
C LEU A 42 6.58 4.17 -6.27
N LYS A 43 6.88 5.42 -6.64
CA LYS A 43 7.20 5.78 -8.04
C LYS A 43 8.42 5.03 -8.60
N TYR A 44 9.28 4.51 -7.73
CA TYR A 44 10.38 3.62 -8.10
C TYR A 44 9.90 2.34 -8.81
N PHE A 45 8.71 1.84 -8.48
CA PHE A 45 8.16 0.59 -9.02
C PHE A 45 7.24 0.76 -10.23
N GLY A 46 6.91 2.00 -10.58
CA GLY A 46 5.95 2.34 -11.63
C GLY A 46 5.05 3.51 -11.23
N SER A 47 4.09 3.87 -12.07
CA SER A 47 3.14 4.94 -11.78
C SER A 47 2.16 4.54 -10.67
N PRO A 48 2.16 5.23 -9.51
CA PRO A 48 1.34 4.84 -8.38
C PRO A 48 -0.12 5.24 -8.58
N TYR A 49 -1.02 4.27 -8.42
CA TYR A 49 -2.44 4.52 -8.31
C TYR A 49 -2.80 4.90 -6.87
N ILE A 50 -3.80 5.75 -6.69
CA ILE A 50 -4.44 5.98 -5.39
C ILE A 50 -5.86 5.43 -5.45
N LEU A 51 -6.17 4.52 -4.54
CA LEU A 51 -7.51 4.01 -4.29
C LEU A 51 -8.09 4.70 -3.05
N THR A 52 -9.16 5.47 -3.22
CA THR A 52 -9.66 6.40 -2.20
C THR A 52 -11.18 6.49 -2.21
N LEU A 53 -11.77 7.14 -1.21
CA LEU A 53 -13.20 7.52 -1.26
C LEU A 53 -13.44 8.63 -2.28
N GLU A 54 -14.61 8.65 -2.91
CA GLU A 54 -15.04 9.72 -3.83
C GLU A 54 -14.93 11.11 -3.19
N SER A 55 -15.29 11.24 -1.91
CA SER A 55 -15.17 12.48 -1.14
C SER A 55 -13.73 13.00 -1.01
N MET A 56 -12.73 12.12 -1.14
CA MET A 56 -11.31 12.44 -1.06
C MET A 56 -10.63 12.54 -2.42
N ARG A 57 -11.34 12.22 -3.52
CA ARG A 57 -10.81 12.24 -4.89
C ARG A 57 -10.10 13.57 -5.23
N PRO A 58 -10.63 14.77 -4.92
CA PRO A 58 -9.94 16.02 -5.26
C PRO A 58 -8.60 16.21 -4.54
N LEU A 59 -8.49 15.76 -3.29
CA LEU A 59 -7.25 15.84 -2.50
C LEU A 59 -6.19 14.85 -3.02
N SER A 60 -6.62 13.65 -3.38
CA SER A 60 -5.75 12.63 -3.98
C SER A 60 -5.20 13.07 -5.34
N ILE A 61 -6.03 13.70 -6.18
CA ILE A 61 -5.58 14.27 -7.47
C ILE A 61 -4.53 15.35 -7.24
N ARG A 62 -4.74 16.26 -6.28
CA ARG A 62 -3.76 17.29 -5.95
C ARG A 62 -2.42 16.68 -5.52
N SER A 63 -2.46 15.67 -4.63
CA SER A 63 -1.26 15.01 -4.11
C SER A 63 -0.47 14.31 -5.21
N LEU A 64 -1.14 13.71 -6.20
CA LEU A 64 -0.49 13.13 -7.38
C LEU A 64 0.09 14.19 -8.31
N ALA A 65 -0.63 15.29 -8.53
CA ALA A 65 -0.18 16.38 -9.38
C ALA A 65 1.11 17.02 -8.86
N GLU A 66 1.27 17.14 -7.53
CA GLU A 66 2.51 17.60 -6.89
C GLU A 66 3.72 16.70 -7.18
N GLU A 67 3.49 15.43 -7.55
CA GLU A 67 4.52 14.44 -7.91
C GLU A 67 4.56 14.15 -9.42
N GLY A 68 3.83 14.92 -10.25
CA GLY A 68 3.85 14.83 -11.71
C GLY A 68 2.92 13.79 -12.32
N PHE A 69 1.94 13.26 -11.58
CA PHE A 69 0.99 12.27 -12.05
C PHE A 69 -0.41 12.86 -12.31
N GLY A 70 -1.11 12.30 -13.30
CA GLY A 70 -2.45 12.74 -13.70
C GLY A 70 -3.60 12.10 -12.92
N PRO A 71 -4.84 12.62 -13.08
CA PRO A 71 -6.04 12.15 -12.38
C PRO A 71 -6.48 10.73 -12.77
N GLU A 72 -5.98 10.18 -13.88
CA GLU A 72 -6.21 8.80 -14.33
C GLU A 72 -5.66 7.74 -13.37
N TYR A 73 -4.71 8.12 -12.51
CA TYR A 73 -4.17 7.28 -11.46
C TYR A 73 -5.00 7.29 -10.17
N VAL A 74 -6.13 8.02 -10.12
CA VAL A 74 -7.05 7.98 -8.97
C VAL A 74 -8.27 7.11 -9.27
N ILE A 75 -8.45 6.07 -8.47
CA ILE A 75 -9.63 5.23 -8.44
C ILE A 75 -10.43 5.55 -7.18
N SER A 76 -11.73 5.75 -7.34
CA SER A 76 -12.59 6.22 -6.25
C SER A 76 -13.69 5.21 -5.97
N GLU A 77 -13.82 4.80 -4.71
CA GLU A 77 -14.92 3.97 -4.24
C GLU A 77 -16.09 4.88 -3.79
N PRO A 78 -17.34 4.51 -4.11
CA PRO A 78 -18.50 5.33 -3.75
C PRO A 78 -18.78 5.32 -2.24
N LEU A 79 -18.40 4.25 -1.55
CA LEU A 79 -18.65 4.02 -0.13
C LEU A 79 -17.51 3.22 0.49
N GLY A 80 -17.07 3.62 1.68
CA GLY A 80 -16.02 2.94 2.46
C GLY A 80 -16.46 1.56 2.91
N LYS A 81 -15.97 0.51 2.24
CA LYS A 81 -16.34 -0.89 2.51
C LYS A 81 -15.15 -1.76 2.94
N ASN A 82 -14.12 -1.15 3.53
CA ASN A 82 -12.83 -1.76 3.91
C ASN A 82 -11.98 -2.20 2.69
N THR A 83 -10.83 -2.81 2.98
CA THR A 83 -9.79 -3.09 2.00
C THR A 83 -10.20 -4.09 0.92
N ALA A 84 -10.88 -5.19 1.27
CA ALA A 84 -11.15 -6.25 0.30
C ALA A 84 -12.06 -5.80 -0.87
N PRO A 85 -13.20 -5.11 -0.64
CA PRO A 85 -14.00 -4.58 -1.74
C PRO A 85 -13.28 -3.52 -2.58
N ALA A 86 -12.43 -2.69 -1.94
CA ALA A 86 -11.64 -1.71 -2.65
C ALA A 86 -10.65 -2.40 -3.61
N VAL A 87 -9.88 -3.38 -3.13
CA VAL A 87 -8.95 -4.17 -3.96
C VAL A 87 -9.69 -4.91 -5.08
N ALA A 88 -10.89 -5.46 -4.82
CA ALA A 88 -11.70 -6.11 -5.85
C ALA A 88 -12.12 -5.13 -6.97
N LEU A 89 -12.55 -3.91 -6.62
CA LEU A 89 -12.88 -2.85 -7.58
C LEU A 89 -11.68 -2.49 -8.46
N LEU A 90 -10.52 -2.28 -7.83
CA LEU A 90 -9.25 -2.01 -8.50
C LEU A 90 -8.92 -3.12 -9.52
N CYS A 91 -8.91 -4.39 -9.09
CA CYS A 91 -8.58 -5.51 -9.97
C CYS A 91 -9.57 -5.63 -11.14
N HIS A 92 -10.85 -5.38 -10.91
CA HIS A 92 -11.85 -5.35 -11.98
C HIS A 92 -11.56 -4.23 -13.00
N GLN A 93 -11.20 -3.04 -12.54
CA GLN A 93 -10.86 -1.93 -13.41
C GLN A 93 -9.57 -2.18 -14.21
N LEU A 94 -8.53 -2.72 -13.58
CA LEU A 94 -7.29 -3.10 -14.26
C LEU A 94 -7.51 -4.17 -15.32
N ARG A 95 -8.35 -5.17 -15.03
CA ARG A 95 -8.76 -6.17 -16.02
C ARG A 95 -9.46 -5.54 -17.23
N ASN A 96 -10.36 -4.59 -17.02
CA ASN A 96 -11.04 -3.90 -18.14
C ASN A 96 -10.07 -3.04 -18.98
N GLN A 97 -8.89 -2.72 -18.45
CA GLN A 97 -7.80 -2.04 -19.17
C GLN A 97 -6.82 -3.01 -19.84
N GLY A 98 -7.08 -4.33 -19.80
CA GLY A 98 -6.20 -5.36 -20.36
C GLY A 98 -4.95 -5.64 -19.51
N LYS A 99 -4.96 -5.25 -18.23
CA LYS A 99 -3.83 -5.41 -17.29
C LYS A 99 -4.04 -6.57 -16.32
N GLN A 100 -4.72 -7.65 -16.74
CA GLN A 100 -5.02 -8.76 -15.83
C GLN A 100 -3.81 -9.61 -15.41
N ASP A 101 -2.73 -9.55 -16.17
CA ASP A 101 -1.50 -10.34 -15.93
C ASP A 101 -0.42 -9.52 -15.19
N GLU A 102 -0.72 -8.27 -14.84
CA GLU A 102 0.20 -7.37 -14.13
C GLU A 102 0.22 -7.66 -12.63
N ILE A 103 1.41 -7.65 -12.03
CA ILE A 103 1.58 -7.72 -10.57
C ILE A 103 1.09 -6.41 -9.95
N VAL A 104 0.18 -6.50 -8.98
CA VAL A 104 -0.36 -5.36 -8.25
C VAL A 104 0.17 -5.36 -6.81
N GLY A 105 0.83 -4.27 -6.41
CA GLY A 105 1.29 -4.07 -5.03
C GLY A 105 0.35 -3.16 -4.26
N ILE A 106 -0.16 -3.60 -3.11
CA ILE A 106 -1.12 -2.85 -2.28
C ILE A 106 -0.42 -2.29 -1.04
N PHE A 107 -0.45 -0.97 -0.86
CA PHE A 107 0.27 -0.28 0.21
C PHE A 107 -0.64 0.71 0.95
N PRO A 108 -0.69 0.71 2.29
CA PRO A 108 -1.40 1.73 3.05
C PRO A 108 -0.76 3.12 2.91
N ALA A 109 -1.59 4.17 2.81
CA ALA A 109 -1.12 5.55 2.67
C ALA A 109 -0.51 6.14 3.96
N ASP A 110 -0.69 5.48 5.10
CA ASP A 110 -0.48 6.01 6.46
C ASP A 110 0.63 5.30 7.25
N HIS A 111 1.45 4.51 6.56
CA HIS A 111 2.63 3.87 7.16
C HIS A 111 3.87 4.76 7.05
N LEU A 112 4.52 5.00 8.19
CA LEU A 112 5.85 5.61 8.23
C LEU A 112 6.90 4.54 7.95
N ILE A 113 7.66 4.69 6.86
CA ILE A 113 8.78 3.82 6.52
C ILE A 113 9.98 4.73 6.30
N ILE A 114 10.99 4.59 7.17
CA ILE A 114 12.18 5.44 7.18
C ILE A 114 13.25 4.86 6.24
N ASP A 115 13.45 3.54 6.29
CA ASP A 115 14.40 2.83 5.44
C ASP A 115 13.79 2.54 4.06
N ASN A 116 13.94 3.49 3.14
CA ASN A 116 13.47 3.36 1.77
C ASN A 116 14.24 2.29 0.98
N GLU A 117 15.53 2.08 1.25
CA GLU A 117 16.35 1.11 0.53
C GLU A 117 15.97 -0.32 0.95
N GLY A 118 15.83 -0.56 2.25
CA GLY A 118 15.33 -1.84 2.78
C GLY A 118 13.92 -2.15 2.29
N PHE A 119 13.03 -1.15 2.27
CA PHE A 119 11.71 -1.30 1.66
C PHE A 119 11.79 -1.67 0.19
N GLN A 120 12.67 -1.01 -0.57
CA GLN A 120 12.84 -1.29 -1.99
C GLN A 120 13.23 -2.75 -2.23
N LYS A 121 14.29 -3.21 -1.55
CA LYS A 121 14.77 -4.59 -1.63
C LYS A 121 13.68 -5.62 -1.25
N ALA A 122 12.87 -5.32 -0.24
CA ALA A 122 11.78 -6.19 0.19
C ALA A 122 10.65 -6.28 -0.83
N VAL A 123 10.27 -5.17 -1.45
CA VAL A 123 9.24 -5.16 -2.51
C VAL A 123 9.77 -5.83 -3.78
N GLU A 124 11.03 -5.64 -4.15
CA GLU A 124 11.60 -6.34 -5.31
C GLU A 124 11.62 -7.86 -5.10
N LEU A 125 12.03 -8.35 -3.93
CA LEU A 125 11.92 -9.79 -3.61
C LEU A 125 10.46 -10.28 -3.64
N ALA A 126 9.51 -9.44 -3.22
CA ALA A 126 8.09 -9.77 -3.31
C ALA A 126 7.60 -9.83 -4.76
N ILE A 127 8.14 -8.99 -5.66
CA ILE A 127 7.85 -9.04 -7.09
C ILE A 127 8.37 -10.36 -7.67
N ASP A 128 9.62 -10.75 -7.38
CA ASP A 128 10.21 -12.03 -7.84
C ASP A 128 9.33 -13.23 -7.43
N CYS A 129 8.87 -13.24 -6.18
CA CYS A 129 7.93 -14.25 -5.68
C CYS A 129 6.57 -14.21 -6.37
N ALA A 130 6.04 -13.01 -6.67
CA ALA A 130 4.75 -12.83 -7.32
C ALA A 130 4.78 -13.26 -8.80
N GLU A 131 5.92 -13.10 -9.50
CA GLU A 131 6.15 -13.63 -10.85
C GLU A 131 6.03 -15.16 -10.89
N ALA A 132 6.37 -15.84 -9.80
CA ALA A 132 6.11 -17.28 -9.61
C ALA A 132 4.64 -17.61 -9.23
N ASN A 133 3.71 -16.71 -9.56
CA ASN A 133 2.27 -16.85 -9.39
C ASN A 133 1.85 -17.02 -7.91
N LYS A 134 2.51 -16.29 -7.01
CA LYS A 134 2.24 -16.28 -5.56
C LYS A 134 1.60 -14.97 -5.10
N VAL A 135 0.78 -15.06 -4.05
CA VAL A 135 0.35 -13.88 -3.29
C VAL A 135 1.34 -13.66 -2.16
N VAL A 136 1.94 -12.47 -2.11
CA VAL A 136 3.02 -12.14 -1.18
C VAL A 136 2.55 -11.12 -0.16
N THR A 137 3.02 -11.25 1.07
CA THR A 137 2.82 -10.29 2.15
C THR A 137 4.18 -9.86 2.70
N LEU A 138 4.28 -8.62 3.17
CA LEU A 138 5.49 -8.09 3.79
C LEU A 138 5.39 -8.23 5.31
N GLY A 139 6.22 -9.11 5.88
CA GLY A 139 6.31 -9.32 7.31
C GLY A 139 7.33 -8.38 7.97
N ILE A 140 7.02 -7.93 9.18
CA ILE A 140 7.95 -7.20 10.06
C ILE A 140 8.21 -8.06 11.29
N ARG A 141 9.47 -8.18 11.71
CA ARG A 141 9.82 -8.91 12.93
C ARG A 141 9.21 -8.19 14.15
N PRO A 142 8.31 -8.83 14.93
CA PRO A 142 7.72 -8.18 16.08
C PRO A 142 8.77 -7.85 17.15
N THR A 143 8.73 -6.64 17.70
CA THR A 143 9.54 -6.22 18.85
C THR A 143 8.79 -6.35 20.17
N GLN A 144 7.46 -6.50 20.11
CA GLN A 144 6.56 -6.66 21.25
C GLN A 144 5.30 -7.43 20.84
N ALA A 145 4.61 -8.04 21.82
CA ALA A 145 3.34 -8.72 21.63
C ALA A 145 2.16 -7.72 21.54
N SER A 146 2.11 -6.96 20.44
CA SER A 146 1.00 -6.03 20.16
C SER A 146 -0.26 -6.79 19.79
N THR A 147 -1.40 -6.47 20.41
CA THR A 147 -2.73 -7.00 20.06
C THR A 147 -3.43 -6.20 18.97
N GLY A 148 -2.80 -5.14 18.45
CA GLY A 148 -3.36 -4.28 17.40
C GLY A 148 -2.89 -4.63 16.00
N TYR A 149 -2.10 -5.70 15.84
CA TYR A 149 -1.58 -6.18 14.56
C TYR A 149 -2.04 -7.61 14.31
N GLY A 150 -2.24 -7.94 13.03
CA GLY A 150 -2.30 -9.31 12.60
C GLY A 150 -0.90 -9.93 12.56
N TYR A 151 -0.80 -11.22 12.90
CA TYR A 151 0.44 -12.01 12.86
C TYR A 151 0.42 -12.97 11.68
N ILE A 152 1.59 -13.16 11.09
CA ILE A 152 1.83 -14.08 9.98
C ILE A 152 2.65 -15.24 10.53
N GLU A 153 2.07 -16.43 10.51
CA GLU A 153 2.82 -17.65 10.83
C GLU A 153 3.51 -18.15 9.56
N VAL A 154 4.83 -18.37 9.64
CA VAL A 154 5.64 -18.82 8.51
C VAL A 154 6.25 -20.20 8.77
N SER A 155 6.57 -20.93 7.71
CA SER A 155 7.44 -22.10 7.79
C SER A 155 8.90 -21.70 7.98
N GLU A 156 9.72 -22.64 8.42
CA GLU A 156 11.18 -22.47 8.47
C GLU A 156 11.82 -22.58 7.08
N GLU A 157 11.07 -23.07 6.09
CA GLU A 157 11.50 -23.19 4.71
C GLU A 157 11.62 -21.80 4.06
N THR A 158 12.79 -21.53 3.49
CA THR A 158 13.03 -20.33 2.67
C THR A 158 12.71 -20.69 1.22
N VAL A 159 11.77 -19.95 0.63
CA VAL A 159 11.29 -20.14 -0.75
C VAL A 159 12.14 -19.36 -1.74
N GLU A 160 12.60 -18.17 -1.35
CA GLU A 160 13.44 -17.29 -2.15
C GLU A 160 14.27 -16.41 -1.20
N GLU A 161 15.46 -15.98 -1.61
CA GLU A 161 16.30 -15.11 -0.79
C GLU A 161 16.99 -14.03 -1.61
N ARG A 162 17.13 -12.85 -1.02
CA ARG A 162 17.86 -11.73 -1.65
C ARG A 162 18.65 -10.96 -0.60
N GLY A 163 19.95 -11.25 -0.54
CA GLY A 163 20.83 -10.72 0.50
C GLY A 163 20.39 -11.22 1.86
N GLU A 164 20.05 -10.30 2.76
CA GLU A 164 19.57 -10.63 4.11
C GLU A 164 18.06 -10.90 4.19
N LEU A 165 17.32 -10.63 3.11
CA LEU A 165 15.87 -10.82 3.06
C LEU A 165 15.52 -12.24 2.60
N ARG A 166 14.52 -12.82 3.25
CA ARG A 166 14.04 -14.18 2.97
C ARG A 166 12.54 -14.18 2.79
N ALA A 167 12.08 -14.87 1.76
CA ALA A 167 10.68 -15.20 1.56
C ALA A 167 10.41 -16.58 2.15
N HIS A 168 9.34 -16.68 2.93
CA HIS A 168 8.92 -17.92 3.58
C HIS A 168 7.50 -18.28 3.16
N LYS A 169 7.17 -19.58 3.21
CA LYS A 169 5.79 -20.01 3.00
C LYS A 169 4.94 -19.65 4.22
N VAL A 170 3.84 -18.95 3.99
CA VAL A 170 2.87 -18.64 5.04
C VAL A 170 2.06 -19.89 5.39
N LYS A 171 1.99 -20.21 6.68
CA LYS A 171 1.14 -21.27 7.26
C LYS A 171 -0.25 -20.76 7.60
N GLY A 172 -0.34 -19.52 8.09
CA GLY A 172 -1.60 -18.92 8.51
C GLY A 172 -1.47 -17.45 8.89
N PHE A 173 -2.64 -16.82 9.04
CA PHE A 173 -2.79 -15.47 9.55
C PHE A 173 -3.62 -15.50 10.84
N SER A 174 -3.30 -14.65 11.80
CA SER A 174 -4.09 -14.44 13.01
C SER A 174 -4.37 -12.95 13.15
N GLU A 175 -5.63 -12.56 13.25
CA GLU A 175 -6.09 -11.18 13.45
C GLU A 175 -6.70 -10.99 14.85
#